data_AF-A0A9C8H9F7-F1
#
_entry.id   AF-A0A9C8H9F7-F1
#
_cell.length_a   1.000
_cell.length_b   1.000
_cell.length_c   1.000
_cell.angle_alpha   90.00
_cell.angle_beta   90.00
_cell.angle_gamma   90.00
#
_symmetry.space_group_name_H-M   'P 1'
#
loop_
_entity.id
_entity.type
_entity.pdbx_description
1 polymer ?
#
loop_
_entity_poly.entity_id
_entity_poly.type
_entity_poly.pdbx_seq_one_letter_code
_entity_poly.pdbx_strand_id
1 'polypeptide(L)'
;MRTFLHRLLGFARARGFDAAGGGRRWEGARTVDGLNAAILAGATTAARRAGWYARNNPWVAAAVDSLVGNVVGAGIKPQSTHPERAVRERLQLLWLRWTDHADPGGLADFYGLQAMAVRAMIESGESFGRLRVAIETSDLPLHIELLDREQVPMDLHREIGGGARIRAGIEFDAAGRRVAYRVLSSRPGDPLGSSRIDPLRVPAADCLHLFKPLAAGQLRGITWLAPVLLRLHELDQFEDAALVKAKVAALFTGFITDPDGTAGGLSGTNTGGALTVGMEPGSLIPLPPGTDIRFSNPTEHDAYAPFVKNHLR
;
A
#
# COMPACT_ATOMS: atom_id res chain seq x y z
N MET A 1 10.93 4.44 -54.87
CA MET A 1 10.50 5.86 -54.85
C MET A 1 9.50 6.20 -53.73
N ARG A 2 9.59 5.57 -52.54
CA ARG A 2 8.68 5.85 -51.40
C ARG A 2 9.38 6.37 -50.13
N THR A 3 10.66 6.71 -50.24
CA THR A 3 11.52 7.07 -49.09
C THR A 3 12.08 8.50 -49.15
N PHE A 4 11.66 9.32 -50.13
CA PHE A 4 12.25 10.66 -50.32
C PHE A 4 11.35 11.85 -49.89
N LEU A 5 10.05 11.65 -49.65
CA LEU A 5 9.14 12.78 -49.35
C LEU A 5 8.94 13.14 -47.87
N HIS A 6 9.42 12.33 -46.92
CA HIS A 6 9.23 12.64 -45.49
C HIS A 6 10.28 13.60 -44.89
N ARG A 7 11.26 14.06 -45.68
CA ARG A 7 12.40 14.85 -45.18
C ARG A 7 12.27 16.37 -45.33
N LEU A 8 11.17 16.87 -45.90
CA LEU A 8 11.07 18.28 -46.32
C LEU A 8 10.09 19.17 -45.53
N LEU A 9 9.44 18.65 -44.48
CA LEU A 9 8.50 19.43 -43.64
C LEU A 9 8.79 19.33 -42.13
N GLY A 10 10.01 18.92 -41.77
CA GLY A 10 10.45 18.90 -40.38
C GLY A 10 10.89 20.29 -39.91
N PHE A 11 9.96 21.15 -39.50
CA PHE A 11 10.28 22.16 -38.48
C PHE A 11 10.64 21.41 -37.20
N ALA A 12 11.90 20.96 -37.11
CA ALA A 12 12.48 20.51 -35.87
C ALA A 12 12.56 21.74 -34.95
N ARG A 13 11.51 21.97 -34.16
CA ARG A 13 11.64 22.77 -32.95
C ARG A 13 12.77 22.14 -32.15
N ALA A 14 13.94 22.77 -32.17
CA ALA A 14 15.02 22.45 -31.25
C ALA A 14 14.43 22.66 -29.85
N ARG A 15 14.04 21.55 -29.21
CA ARG A 15 13.56 21.59 -27.83
C ARG A 15 14.78 21.95 -26.99
N GLY A 16 14.79 23.16 -26.43
CA GLY A 16 15.95 23.76 -25.77
C GLY A 16 16.39 23.08 -24.46
N PHE A 17 15.63 22.08 -24.00
CA PHE A 17 15.99 21.24 -22.85
C PHE A 17 16.28 19.82 -23.33
N ASP A 18 17.45 19.28 -22.97
CA ASP A 18 17.84 17.90 -23.28
C ASP A 18 16.84 16.88 -22.72
N ALA A 19 16.21 17.20 -21.58
CA ALA A 19 15.14 16.40 -20.97
C ALA A 19 13.84 16.33 -21.80
N ALA A 20 13.63 17.32 -22.67
CA ALA A 20 12.52 17.32 -23.61
C ALA A 20 12.90 16.70 -24.96
N GLY A 21 14.15 16.22 -25.13
CA GLY A 21 14.62 15.60 -26.36
C GLY A 21 13.92 14.27 -26.65
N GLY A 22 13.61 13.99 -27.92
CA GLY A 22 12.99 12.74 -28.35
C GLY A 22 13.97 11.68 -28.89
N GLY A 23 15.25 11.77 -28.55
CA GLY A 23 16.27 10.84 -29.06
C GLY A 23 16.20 9.46 -28.41
N ARG A 24 16.92 8.47 -28.98
CA ARG A 24 17.02 7.07 -28.48
C ARG A 24 17.31 6.95 -26.98
N ARG A 25 17.99 7.94 -26.38
CA ARG A 25 18.29 7.96 -24.93
C ARG A 25 17.04 8.13 -24.06
N TRP A 26 15.98 8.73 -24.59
CA TRP A 26 14.68 8.87 -23.93
C TRP A 26 13.67 7.80 -24.39
N GLU A 27 14.07 6.88 -25.28
CA GLU A 27 13.23 5.79 -25.72
C GLU A 27 12.94 4.84 -24.56
N GLY A 28 11.65 4.63 -24.25
CA GLY A 28 11.23 3.84 -23.09
C GLY A 28 11.31 4.56 -21.73
N ALA A 29 11.78 5.81 -21.69
CA ALA A 29 11.75 6.61 -20.46
C ALA A 29 10.29 6.87 -20.05
N ARG A 30 9.98 6.61 -18.78
CA ARG A 30 8.64 6.80 -18.24
C ARG A 30 8.37 8.28 -17.99
N THR A 31 7.22 8.77 -18.42
CA THR A 31 6.69 10.10 -18.11
C THR A 31 5.43 9.99 -17.27
N VAL A 32 5.08 11.07 -16.58
CA VAL A 32 3.79 11.19 -15.89
C VAL A 32 2.96 12.21 -16.63
N ASP A 33 1.98 11.72 -17.39
CA ASP A 33 1.05 12.59 -18.12
C ASP A 33 -0.20 12.82 -17.26
N GLY A 34 -0.40 14.07 -16.84
CA GLY A 34 -1.58 14.49 -16.07
C GLY A 34 -1.73 13.78 -14.72
N LEU A 35 -1.17 14.37 -13.65
CA LEU A 35 -1.13 13.77 -12.31
C LEU A 35 -2.49 13.21 -11.83
N ASN A 36 -3.57 13.97 -12.02
CA ASN A 36 -4.90 13.51 -11.62
C ASN A 36 -5.32 12.24 -12.38
N ALA A 37 -5.09 12.16 -13.70
CA ALA A 37 -5.46 10.97 -14.47
C ALA A 37 -4.66 9.74 -14.00
N ALA A 38 -3.35 9.90 -13.77
CA ALA A 38 -2.50 8.83 -13.24
C ALA A 38 -2.95 8.36 -11.85
N ILE A 39 -3.30 9.29 -10.95
CA ILE A 39 -3.83 8.95 -9.61
C ILE A 39 -5.15 8.21 -9.73
N LEU A 40 -6.10 8.69 -10.53
CA LEU A 40 -7.41 8.04 -10.68
C LEU A 40 -7.30 6.63 -11.24
N ALA A 41 -6.35 6.39 -12.15
CA ALA A 41 -6.12 5.07 -12.74
C ALA A 41 -5.45 4.09 -11.76
N GLY A 42 -4.56 4.56 -10.89
CA GLY A 42 -3.65 3.71 -10.11
C GLY A 42 -3.86 3.67 -8.61
N ALA A 43 -4.45 4.72 -8.01
CA ALA A 43 -4.42 4.92 -6.56
C ALA A 43 -5.10 3.80 -5.77
N THR A 44 -6.22 3.25 -6.28
CA THR A 44 -6.92 2.14 -5.62
C THR A 44 -6.11 0.86 -5.62
N THR A 45 -5.50 0.50 -6.76
CA THR A 45 -4.62 -0.66 -6.83
C THR A 45 -3.40 -0.50 -5.94
N ALA A 46 -2.79 0.70 -5.94
CA ALA A 46 -1.65 1.00 -5.09
C ALA A 46 -2.02 0.92 -3.60
N ALA A 47 -3.16 1.48 -3.19
CA ALA A 47 -3.67 1.43 -1.82
C ALA A 47 -3.93 -0.01 -1.36
N ARG A 48 -4.58 -0.85 -2.18
CA ARG A 48 -4.83 -2.26 -1.86
C ARG A 48 -3.55 -3.05 -1.67
N ARG A 49 -2.55 -2.83 -2.55
CA ARG A 49 -1.21 -3.44 -2.42
C ARG A 49 -0.50 -2.95 -1.16
N ALA A 50 -0.47 -1.63 -0.93
CA ALA A 50 0.11 -1.03 0.26
C ALA A 50 -0.50 -1.59 1.55
N GLY A 51 -1.83 -1.68 1.62
CA GLY A 51 -2.52 -2.28 2.76
C GLY A 51 -2.19 -3.76 2.97
N TRP A 52 -1.95 -4.53 1.90
CA TRP A 52 -1.47 -5.91 2.04
C TRP A 52 -0.09 -5.96 2.68
N TYR A 53 0.88 -5.20 2.16
CA TYR A 53 2.25 -5.17 2.71
C TYR A 53 2.29 -4.62 4.13
N ALA A 54 1.53 -3.57 4.44
CA ALA A 54 1.47 -3.00 5.78
C ALA A 54 0.96 -3.98 6.85
N ARG A 55 0.22 -5.04 6.45
CA ARG A 55 -0.29 -6.09 7.34
C ARG A 55 0.53 -7.38 7.34
N ASN A 56 1.26 -7.67 6.26
CA ASN A 56 1.93 -8.97 6.08
C ASN A 56 3.46 -8.88 6.05
N ASN A 57 4.04 -7.70 5.78
CA ASN A 57 5.48 -7.50 5.75
C ASN A 57 5.92 -6.74 7.03
N PRO A 58 6.78 -7.33 7.88
CA PRO A 58 7.15 -6.76 9.16
C PRO A 58 7.91 -5.43 9.04
N TRP A 59 8.70 -5.25 7.98
CA TRP A 59 9.42 -4.00 7.73
C TRP A 59 8.45 -2.86 7.40
N VAL A 60 7.45 -3.15 6.55
CA VAL A 60 6.45 -2.16 6.16
C VAL A 60 5.54 -1.83 7.33
N ALA A 61 5.11 -2.83 8.10
CA ALA A 61 4.32 -2.64 9.31
C ALA A 61 5.06 -1.71 10.30
N ALA A 62 6.32 -2.03 10.62
CA ALA A 62 7.13 -1.22 11.53
C ALA A 62 7.37 0.21 11.01
N ALA A 63 7.58 0.39 9.70
CA ALA A 63 7.75 1.69 9.09
C ALA A 63 6.46 2.54 9.18
N VAL A 64 5.30 1.96 8.89
CA VAL A 64 4.01 2.64 9.01
C VAL A 64 3.74 3.03 10.46
N ASP A 65 3.95 2.11 11.41
CA ASP A 65 3.77 2.36 12.84
C ASP A 65 4.66 3.50 13.34
N SER A 66 5.93 3.49 12.92
CA SER A 66 6.89 4.55 13.25
C SER A 66 6.47 5.89 12.66
N LEU A 67 5.99 5.93 11.41
CA LEU A 67 5.51 7.17 10.78
C LEU A 67 4.27 7.72 11.51
N VAL A 68 3.29 6.87 11.83
CA VAL A 68 2.09 7.27 12.57
C VAL A 68 2.47 7.82 13.95
N GLY A 69 3.33 7.10 14.68
CA GLY A 69 3.81 7.51 16.00
C GLY A 69 4.56 8.85 15.96
N ASN A 70 5.37 9.12 14.94
CA ASN A 70 6.08 10.39 14.79
C ASN A 70 5.16 11.55 14.37
N VAL A 71 4.15 11.30 13.54
CA VAL A 71 3.24 12.35 13.05
C VAL A 71 2.22 12.74 14.13
N VAL A 72 1.65 11.77 14.83
CA VAL A 72 0.59 12.01 15.82
C VAL A 72 1.16 12.22 17.22
N GLY A 73 2.25 11.53 17.56
CA GLY A 73 2.83 11.57 18.90
C GLY A 73 1.83 11.14 19.97
N ALA A 74 1.72 11.93 21.03
CA ALA A 74 0.73 11.75 22.09
C ALA A 74 -0.66 12.34 21.75
N GLY A 75 -0.88 12.74 20.49
CA GLY A 75 -2.09 13.39 20.05
C GLY A 75 -1.93 14.90 19.85
N ILE A 76 -2.54 15.42 18.78
CA ILE A 76 -2.57 16.84 18.49
C ILE A 76 -3.75 17.46 19.23
N LYS A 77 -3.47 18.32 20.20
CA LYS A 77 -4.46 18.98 21.05
C LYS A 77 -4.54 20.49 20.78
N PRO A 78 -5.75 21.07 20.78
CA PRO A 78 -5.92 22.51 20.66
C PRO A 78 -5.46 23.20 21.94
N GLN A 79 -5.00 24.44 21.79
CA GLN A 79 -4.75 25.34 22.92
C GLN A 79 -5.61 26.58 22.74
N SER A 80 -6.54 26.81 23.67
CA SER A 80 -7.42 27.98 23.61
C SER A 80 -6.63 29.27 23.81
N THR A 81 -6.81 30.23 22.91
CA THR A 81 -6.24 31.57 22.97
C THR A 81 -7.20 32.60 23.59
N HIS A 82 -8.31 32.15 24.19
CA HIS A 82 -9.30 33.04 24.80
C HIS A 82 -8.66 33.94 25.88
N PRO A 83 -9.00 35.24 25.97
CA PRO A 83 -8.36 36.18 26.90
C PRO A 83 -8.54 35.78 28.37
N GLU A 84 -9.74 35.30 28.74
CA GLU A 84 -10.07 34.91 30.11
C GLU A 84 -9.61 33.49 30.46
N ARG A 85 -8.91 33.34 31.60
CA ARG A 85 -8.41 32.05 32.10
C ARG A 85 -9.53 31.05 32.41
N ALA A 86 -10.59 31.48 33.08
CA ALA A 86 -11.70 30.61 33.44
C ALA A 86 -12.38 29.98 32.20
N VAL A 87 -12.51 30.75 31.12
CA VAL A 87 -13.05 30.25 29.85
C VAL A 87 -12.09 29.25 29.21
N ARG A 88 -10.78 29.50 29.21
CA ARG A 88 -9.79 28.53 28.71
C ARG A 88 -9.87 27.19 29.46
N GLU A 89 -9.97 27.23 30.79
CA GLU A 89 -10.10 26.03 31.62
C GLU A 89 -11.40 25.27 31.31
N ARG A 90 -12.53 25.98 31.17
CA ARG A 90 -13.80 25.37 30.79
C ARG A 90 -13.76 24.72 29.40
N LEU A 91 -13.14 25.38 28.42
CA LEU A 91 -12.94 24.82 27.07
C LEU A 91 -12.05 23.59 27.11
N GLN A 92 -10.98 23.60 27.91
CA GLN A 92 -10.10 22.45 28.07
C GLN A 92 -10.84 21.25 28.68
N LEU A 93 -11.67 21.48 29.70
CA LEU A 93 -12.50 20.43 30.29
C LEU A 93 -13.52 19.89 29.29
N LEU A 94 -14.15 20.76 28.51
CA LEU A 94 -15.08 20.33 27.46
C LEU A 94 -14.38 19.49 26.39
N TRP A 95 -13.17 19.90 25.99
CA TRP A 95 -12.34 19.14 25.05
C TRP A 95 -12.01 17.75 25.58
N LEU A 96 -11.50 17.64 26.81
CA LEU A 96 -11.13 16.36 27.42
C LEU A 96 -12.34 15.43 27.58
N ARG A 97 -13.54 15.96 27.82
CA ARG A 97 -14.75 15.13 27.79
C ARG A 97 -15.11 14.70 26.38
N TRP A 98 -15.00 15.60 25.41
CA TRP A 98 -15.36 15.32 24.02
C TRP A 98 -14.45 14.28 23.36
N THR A 99 -13.16 14.24 23.71
CA THR A 99 -12.22 13.29 23.08
C THR A 99 -12.68 11.84 23.20
N ASP A 100 -13.27 11.45 24.32
CA ASP A 100 -13.75 10.08 24.56
C ASP A 100 -15.05 9.77 23.81
N HIS A 101 -15.75 10.79 23.32
CA HIS A 101 -17.01 10.68 22.56
C HIS A 101 -16.85 11.04 21.08
N ALA A 102 -15.62 11.34 20.63
CA ALA A 102 -15.38 11.80 19.28
C ALA A 102 -15.74 10.75 18.22
N ASP A 103 -15.50 9.46 18.50
CA ASP A 103 -15.88 8.35 17.63
C ASP A 103 -17.32 7.89 17.90
N PRO A 104 -18.24 7.99 16.92
CA PRO A 104 -19.59 7.45 17.08
C PRO A 104 -19.63 5.93 17.24
N GLY A 105 -18.59 5.21 16.79
CA GLY A 105 -18.46 3.76 16.93
C GLY A 105 -17.90 3.30 18.27
N GLY A 106 -17.34 4.21 19.07
CA GLY A 106 -16.71 3.90 20.36
C GLY A 106 -15.47 3.01 20.28
N LEU A 107 -14.83 2.90 19.11
CA LEU A 107 -13.62 2.11 18.91
C LEU A 107 -12.38 2.82 19.46
N ALA A 108 -12.33 4.15 19.30
CA ALA A 108 -11.19 4.97 19.70
C ALA A 108 -11.61 6.32 20.26
N ASP A 109 -10.76 6.92 21.09
CA ASP A 109 -10.86 8.34 21.41
C ASP A 109 -10.41 9.20 20.21
N PHE A 110 -10.50 10.52 20.34
CA PHE A 110 -10.07 11.45 19.30
C PHE A 110 -8.61 11.26 18.87
N TYR A 111 -7.72 10.89 19.78
CA TYR A 111 -6.29 10.70 19.48
C TYR A 111 -6.05 9.40 18.70
N GLY A 112 -6.80 8.35 19.01
CA GLY A 112 -6.86 7.13 18.20
C GLY A 112 -7.44 7.39 16.81
N LEU A 113 -8.47 8.24 16.69
CA LEU A 113 -8.97 8.67 15.37
C LEU A 113 -7.90 9.41 14.56
N GLN A 114 -7.08 10.26 15.20
CA GLN A 114 -5.93 10.90 14.53
C GLN A 114 -4.93 9.87 14.01
N ALA A 115 -4.57 8.89 14.84
CA ALA A 115 -3.66 7.82 14.46
C ALA A 115 -4.21 6.98 13.29
N MET A 116 -5.50 6.64 13.33
CA MET A 116 -6.17 5.90 12.26
C MET A 116 -6.24 6.69 10.95
N ALA A 117 -6.56 7.99 11.02
CA ALA A 117 -6.60 8.86 9.85
C ALA A 117 -5.21 8.99 9.20
N VAL A 118 -4.16 9.21 10.00
CA VAL A 118 -2.78 9.30 9.51
C VAL A 118 -2.31 7.96 8.93
N ARG A 119 -2.61 6.83 9.59
CA ARG A 119 -2.33 5.50 9.06
C ARG A 119 -2.99 5.31 7.70
N ALA A 120 -4.27 5.64 7.56
CA ALA A 120 -4.99 5.56 6.29
C ALA A 120 -4.39 6.49 5.24
N MET A 121 -3.95 7.69 5.59
CA MET A 121 -3.22 8.56 4.65
C MET A 121 -1.92 7.91 4.15
N ILE A 122 -1.16 7.23 5.02
CA ILE A 122 0.10 6.57 4.63
C ILE A 122 -0.18 5.34 3.76
N GLU A 123 -1.02 4.42 4.23
CA GLU A 123 -1.30 3.14 3.56
C GLU A 123 -2.16 3.33 2.31
N SER A 124 -3.22 4.10 2.42
CA SER A 124 -4.27 4.28 1.41
C SER A 124 -4.13 5.56 0.57
N GLY A 125 -3.20 6.45 0.96
CA GLY A 125 -2.90 7.71 0.27
C GLY A 125 -3.74 8.91 0.72
N GLU A 126 -4.90 8.63 1.30
CA GLU A 126 -5.85 9.62 1.77
C GLU A 126 -6.74 9.01 2.86
N SER A 127 -7.31 9.86 3.69
CA SER A 127 -8.38 9.49 4.62
C SER A 127 -9.47 10.55 4.62
N PHE A 128 -10.69 10.10 4.89
CA PHE A 128 -11.86 10.97 4.99
C PHE A 128 -12.43 10.90 6.40
N GLY A 129 -12.92 12.04 6.89
CA GLY A 129 -13.69 12.15 8.11
C GLY A 129 -14.95 12.95 7.86
N ARG A 130 -16.09 12.51 8.38
CA ARG A 130 -17.34 13.25 8.32
C ARG A 130 -17.67 13.79 9.70
N LEU A 131 -17.85 15.10 9.80
CA LEU A 131 -18.38 15.75 10.98
C LEU A 131 -19.89 15.52 11.05
N ARG A 132 -20.38 15.07 12.20
CA ARG A 132 -21.81 14.92 12.47
C ARG A 132 -22.16 15.56 13.79
N VAL A 133 -23.30 16.25 13.82
CA VAL A 133 -23.84 16.83 15.06
C VAL A 133 -25.12 16.09 15.42
N ALA A 134 -25.07 15.30 16.49
CA ALA A 134 -26.18 14.51 17.03
C ALA A 134 -26.75 15.18 18.29
N ILE A 135 -27.47 16.30 18.09
CA ILE A 135 -27.97 17.16 19.17
C ILE A 135 -28.99 16.45 20.08
N GLU A 136 -29.72 15.47 19.53
CA GLU A 136 -30.83 14.81 20.24
C GLU A 136 -30.37 13.71 21.21
N THR A 137 -29.10 13.30 21.18
CA THR A 137 -28.63 12.08 21.85
C THR A 137 -27.45 12.31 22.81
N SER A 138 -26.85 13.50 22.84
CA SER A 138 -25.63 13.75 23.62
C SER A 138 -25.46 15.23 23.98
N ASP A 139 -25.02 15.49 25.22
CA ASP A 139 -24.52 16.81 25.66
C ASP A 139 -23.27 17.26 24.89
N LEU A 140 -22.61 16.31 24.20
CA LEU A 140 -21.44 16.51 23.34
C LEU A 140 -21.80 15.96 21.95
N PRO A 141 -22.53 16.73 21.13
CA PRO A 141 -23.19 16.19 19.94
C PRO A 141 -22.24 16.02 18.75
N LEU A 142 -21.03 16.59 18.80
CA LEU A 142 -20.10 16.52 17.68
C LEU A 142 -19.40 15.15 17.65
N HIS A 143 -19.46 14.49 16.50
CA HIS A 143 -18.78 13.23 16.24
C HIS A 143 -17.99 13.31 14.92
N ILE A 144 -16.93 12.51 14.84
CA ILE A 144 -16.09 12.34 13.65
C ILE A 144 -16.20 10.89 13.20
N GLU A 145 -16.92 10.67 12.11
CA GLU A 145 -17.01 9.37 11.45
C GLU A 145 -15.87 9.25 10.44
N LEU A 146 -14.85 8.41 10.73
CA LEU A 146 -13.83 8.08 9.72
C LEU A 146 -14.44 7.22 8.62
N LEU A 147 -14.20 7.61 7.38
CA LEU A 147 -14.70 6.96 6.19
C LEU A 147 -13.56 6.29 5.44
N ASP A 148 -13.84 5.11 4.90
CA ASP A 148 -12.90 4.44 4.00
C ASP A 148 -12.73 5.24 2.70
N ARG A 149 -11.52 5.20 2.11
CA ARG A 149 -11.22 5.92 0.86
C ARG A 149 -12.17 5.55 -0.29
N GLU A 150 -12.62 4.30 -0.33
CA GLU A 150 -13.49 3.75 -1.37
C GLU A 150 -14.95 4.14 -1.14
N GLN A 151 -15.32 4.63 0.05
CA GLN A 151 -16.64 5.25 0.28
C GLN A 151 -16.80 6.57 -0.47
N VAL A 152 -15.71 7.23 -0.88
CA VAL A 152 -15.76 8.37 -1.80
C VAL A 152 -15.40 7.86 -3.21
N PRO A 153 -16.38 7.58 -4.08
CA PRO A 153 -16.17 6.87 -5.33
C PRO A 153 -15.31 7.70 -6.28
N MET A 154 -14.13 7.17 -6.60
CA MET A 154 -13.11 7.84 -7.41
C MET A 154 -13.47 7.88 -8.89
N ASP A 155 -14.34 6.98 -9.33
CA ASP A 155 -14.90 6.84 -10.67
C ASP A 155 -16.14 7.72 -10.90
N LEU A 156 -16.67 8.36 -9.86
CA LEU A 156 -17.82 9.25 -10.01
C LEU A 156 -17.39 10.59 -10.62
N HIS A 157 -17.70 10.74 -11.91
CA HIS A 157 -17.54 11.96 -12.69
C HIS A 157 -18.87 12.33 -13.35
N ARG A 158 -19.37 13.55 -13.13
CA ARG A 158 -20.67 13.99 -13.63
C ARG A 158 -20.74 15.51 -13.75
N GLU A 159 -21.23 16.03 -14.86
CA GLU A 159 -21.66 17.43 -14.93
C GLU A 159 -23.03 17.58 -14.25
N ILE A 160 -23.17 18.51 -13.31
CA ILE A 160 -24.42 18.74 -12.56
C ILE A 160 -25.26 19.85 -13.21
N GLY A 161 -24.63 20.70 -14.05
CA GLY A 161 -25.27 21.85 -14.68
C GLY A 161 -24.83 23.17 -14.03
N GLY A 162 -25.02 24.29 -14.75
CA GLY A 162 -24.62 25.61 -14.27
C GLY A 162 -23.11 25.76 -14.03
N GLY A 163 -22.27 24.93 -14.66
CA GLY A 163 -20.82 24.88 -14.46
C GLY A 163 -20.35 24.07 -13.25
N ALA A 164 -21.28 23.57 -12.42
CA ALA A 164 -20.98 22.66 -11.32
C ALA A 164 -20.76 21.23 -11.83
N ARG A 165 -19.80 20.53 -11.21
CA ARG A 165 -19.36 19.20 -11.66
C ARG A 165 -18.80 18.36 -10.53
N ILE A 166 -18.99 17.06 -10.64
CA ILE A 166 -18.40 16.05 -9.79
C ILE A 166 -17.16 15.50 -10.49
N ARG A 167 -16.03 15.48 -9.80
CA ARG A 167 -14.79 14.85 -10.24
C ARG A 167 -14.24 14.00 -9.11
N ALA A 168 -14.10 12.70 -9.36
CA ALA A 168 -13.55 11.74 -8.41
C ALA A 168 -14.29 11.70 -7.06
N GLY A 169 -15.62 11.81 -7.12
CA GLY A 169 -16.48 11.85 -5.93
C GLY A 169 -16.50 13.20 -5.21
N ILE A 170 -15.80 14.22 -5.72
CA ILE A 170 -15.75 15.57 -5.15
C ILE A 170 -16.57 16.51 -6.03
N GLU A 171 -17.51 17.23 -5.43
CA GLU A 171 -18.35 18.21 -6.10
C GLU A 171 -17.70 19.59 -6.07
N PHE A 172 -17.69 20.23 -7.24
CA PHE A 172 -17.15 21.56 -7.47
C PHE A 172 -18.26 22.48 -7.97
N ASP A 173 -18.25 23.73 -7.50
CA ASP A 173 -19.07 24.80 -8.08
C ASP A 173 -18.48 25.32 -9.41
N ALA A 174 -19.20 26.26 -10.04
CA ALA A 174 -18.76 26.90 -11.27
C ALA A 174 -17.40 27.62 -11.15
N ALA A 175 -17.04 28.08 -9.95
CA ALA A 175 -15.77 28.73 -9.66
C ALA A 175 -14.63 27.72 -9.38
N GLY A 176 -14.90 26.41 -9.39
CA GLY A 176 -13.92 25.38 -9.11
C GLY A 176 -13.61 25.17 -7.62
N ARG A 177 -14.45 25.68 -6.72
CA ARG A 177 -14.33 25.45 -5.27
C ARG A 177 -15.00 24.13 -4.90
N ARG A 178 -14.39 23.37 -3.98
CA ARG A 178 -14.98 22.14 -3.43
C ARG A 178 -16.18 22.51 -2.56
N VAL A 179 -17.37 22.01 -2.89
CA VAL A 179 -18.61 22.33 -2.18
C VAL A 179 -19.24 21.13 -1.48
N ALA A 180 -18.96 19.91 -1.95
CA ALA A 180 -19.42 18.69 -1.33
C ALA A 180 -18.58 17.47 -1.71
N TYR A 181 -18.75 16.38 -0.98
CA TYR A 181 -18.25 15.06 -1.27
C TYR A 181 -19.43 14.10 -1.43
N ARG A 182 -19.31 13.16 -2.36
CA ARG A 182 -20.28 12.09 -2.58
C ARG A 182 -19.77 10.87 -1.82
N VAL A 183 -20.55 10.42 -0.83
CA VAL A 183 -20.14 9.40 0.13
C VAL A 183 -21.13 8.24 0.11
N LEU A 184 -20.65 7.03 -0.14
CA LEU A 184 -21.42 5.80 -0.07
C LEU A 184 -21.84 5.53 1.39
N SER A 185 -23.09 5.08 1.58
CA SER A 185 -23.65 4.82 2.91
C SER A 185 -22.97 3.70 3.68
N SER A 186 -22.35 2.76 2.98
CA SER A 186 -21.61 1.63 3.54
C SER A 186 -20.28 1.49 2.83
N ARG A 187 -19.33 0.80 3.49
CA ARG A 187 -18.04 0.50 2.87
C ARG A 187 -18.24 -0.43 1.67
N PRO A 188 -17.58 -0.17 0.53
CA PRO A 188 -17.54 -1.15 -0.55
C PRO A 188 -17.04 -2.51 -0.05
N GLY A 189 -17.76 -3.58 -0.40
CA GLY A 189 -17.46 -4.94 0.05
C GLY A 189 -18.05 -5.33 1.41
N ASP A 190 -18.79 -4.43 2.08
CA ASP A 190 -19.57 -4.79 3.27
C ASP A 190 -20.70 -5.77 2.89
N PRO A 191 -20.74 -7.00 3.45
CA PRO A 191 -21.76 -7.99 3.13
C PRO A 191 -23.17 -7.56 3.53
N LEU A 192 -23.31 -6.64 4.50
CA LEU A 192 -24.57 -6.07 4.94
C LEU A 192 -24.75 -4.62 4.44
N GLY A 193 -23.90 -4.20 3.50
CA GLY A 193 -23.90 -2.84 2.98
C GLY A 193 -25.23 -2.47 2.32
N SER A 194 -25.68 -1.24 2.60
CA SER A 194 -26.87 -0.70 1.94
C SER A 194 -26.55 -0.37 0.48
N SER A 195 -27.26 -1.00 -0.46
CA SER A 195 -27.18 -0.73 -1.90
C SER A 195 -27.86 0.57 -2.32
N ARG A 196 -27.67 1.67 -1.58
CA ARG A 196 -28.15 2.99 -2.03
C ARG A 196 -27.52 3.28 -3.39
N ILE A 197 -28.39 3.51 -4.38
CA ILE A 197 -28.01 3.73 -5.78
C ILE A 197 -27.25 5.06 -5.93
N ASP A 198 -27.60 6.09 -5.14
CA ASP A 198 -26.93 7.39 -5.18
C ASP A 198 -26.15 7.67 -3.87
N PRO A 199 -24.87 8.06 -3.94
CA PRO A 199 -24.09 8.43 -2.76
C PRO A 199 -24.66 9.66 -2.05
N LEU A 200 -24.56 9.69 -0.73
CA LEU A 200 -24.95 10.84 0.07
C LEU A 200 -24.08 12.05 -0.25
N ARG A 201 -24.71 13.21 -0.43
CA ARG A 201 -24.01 14.48 -0.56
C ARG A 201 -23.66 15.01 0.83
N VAL A 202 -22.37 15.03 1.16
CA VAL A 202 -21.84 15.63 2.40
C VAL A 202 -21.24 16.98 2.06
N PRO A 203 -21.69 18.10 2.66
CA PRO A 203 -21.08 19.41 2.44
C PRO A 203 -19.57 19.40 2.71
N ALA A 204 -18.80 20.17 1.94
CA ALA A 204 -17.35 20.24 2.14
C ALA A 204 -16.97 20.80 3.53
N ALA A 205 -17.84 21.61 4.14
CA ALA A 205 -17.66 22.10 5.51
C ALA A 205 -17.74 20.97 6.57
N ASP A 206 -18.44 19.89 6.26
CA ASP A 206 -18.64 18.74 7.15
C ASP A 206 -17.75 17.55 6.77
N CYS A 207 -16.83 17.73 5.82
CA CYS A 207 -15.96 16.67 5.33
C CYS A 207 -14.48 17.06 5.44
N LEU A 208 -13.76 16.30 6.25
CA LEU A 208 -12.32 16.33 6.37
C LEU A 208 -11.72 15.42 5.29
N HIS A 209 -10.88 15.96 4.42
CA HIS A 209 -10.13 15.20 3.43
C HIS A 209 -8.63 15.37 3.69
N LEU A 210 -8.03 14.36 4.33
CA LEU A 210 -6.61 14.35 4.68
C LEU A 210 -5.83 13.60 3.62
N PHE A 211 -4.91 14.29 2.94
CA PHE A 211 -3.91 13.69 2.06
C PHE A 211 -2.72 14.65 1.91
N LYS A 212 -1.60 14.14 1.40
CA LYS A 212 -0.41 14.95 1.07
C LYS A 212 -0.46 15.37 -0.42
N PRO A 213 -0.72 16.65 -0.75
CA PRO A 213 -0.72 17.10 -2.14
C PRO A 213 0.70 17.09 -2.72
N LEU A 214 0.86 16.54 -3.92
CA LEU A 214 2.11 16.51 -4.69
C LEU A 214 2.15 17.62 -5.75
N ALA A 215 0.99 18.07 -6.25
CA ALA A 215 0.91 19.18 -7.19
C ALA A 215 -0.37 20.00 -7.01
N ALA A 216 -0.36 21.22 -7.57
CA ALA A 216 -1.51 22.10 -7.61
C ALA A 216 -2.70 21.45 -8.34
N GLY A 217 -3.90 21.61 -7.77
CA GLY A 217 -5.13 21.07 -8.36
C GLY A 217 -5.30 19.55 -8.22
N GLN A 218 -4.49 18.88 -7.41
CA GLN A 218 -4.65 17.45 -7.12
C GLN A 218 -5.98 17.19 -6.40
N LEU A 219 -6.72 16.18 -6.89
CA LEU A 219 -8.04 15.84 -6.38
C LEU A 219 -8.01 14.82 -5.25
N ARG A 220 -7.18 13.77 -5.40
CA ARG A 220 -7.15 12.57 -4.56
C ARG A 220 -5.73 12.24 -4.15
N GLY A 221 -5.56 11.54 -3.04
CA GLY A 221 -4.26 11.09 -2.55
C GLY A 221 -3.72 9.84 -3.22
N ILE A 222 -2.42 9.60 -3.07
CA ILE A 222 -1.75 8.34 -3.44
C ILE A 222 -0.91 7.86 -2.25
N THR A 223 -0.89 6.55 -2.02
CA THR A 223 -0.16 5.93 -0.90
C THR A 223 1.30 6.36 -0.86
N TRP A 224 1.81 6.62 0.34
CA TRP A 224 3.20 7.01 0.54
C TRP A 224 4.16 5.86 0.20
N LEU A 225 3.64 4.63 0.23
CA LEU A 225 4.38 3.41 -0.12
C LEU A 225 4.51 3.22 -1.65
N ALA A 226 3.78 3.99 -2.47
CA ALA A 226 3.76 3.81 -3.93
C ALA A 226 5.15 3.71 -4.58
N PRO A 227 6.16 4.52 -4.21
CA PRO A 227 7.49 4.44 -4.81
C PRO A 227 8.26 3.15 -4.49
N VAL A 228 7.93 2.47 -3.39
CA VAL A 228 8.69 1.31 -2.88
C VAL A 228 7.98 -0.02 -3.09
N LEU A 229 6.66 -0.03 -3.33
CA LEU A 229 5.85 -1.26 -3.40
C LEU A 229 6.36 -2.31 -4.39
N LEU A 230 6.82 -1.89 -5.57
CA LEU A 230 7.33 -2.84 -6.57
C LEU A 230 8.64 -3.48 -6.11
N ARG A 231 9.55 -2.68 -5.55
CA ARG A 231 10.83 -3.18 -5.03
C ARG A 231 10.62 -4.09 -3.82
N LEU A 232 9.66 -3.75 -2.95
CA LEU A 232 9.27 -4.61 -1.82
C LEU A 232 8.73 -5.95 -2.31
N HIS A 233 7.92 -5.95 -3.37
CA HIS A 233 7.43 -7.20 -3.96
C HIS A 233 8.55 -8.10 -4.49
N GLU A 234 9.50 -7.51 -5.21
CA GLU A 234 10.67 -8.24 -5.72
C GLU A 234 11.58 -8.73 -4.59
N LEU A 235 11.72 -7.94 -3.52
CA LEU A 235 12.47 -8.34 -2.33
C LEU A 235 11.82 -9.53 -1.63
N ASP A 236 10.51 -9.50 -1.36
CA ASP A 236 9.80 -10.60 -0.71
C ASP A 236 9.92 -11.90 -1.53
N GLN A 237 9.79 -11.82 -2.86
CA GLN A 237 10.01 -12.98 -3.74
C GLN A 237 11.43 -13.53 -3.66
N PHE A 238 12.43 -12.65 -3.54
CA PHE A 238 13.82 -13.06 -3.38
C PHE A 238 14.07 -13.73 -2.02
N GLU A 239 13.49 -13.21 -0.94
CA GLU A 239 13.56 -13.82 0.39
C GLU A 239 12.93 -15.21 0.42
N ASP A 240 11.76 -15.37 -0.18
CA ASP A 240 11.09 -16.66 -0.33
C ASP A 240 11.95 -17.66 -1.12
N ALA A 241 12.52 -17.23 -2.25
CA ALA A 241 13.39 -18.06 -3.07
C ALA A 241 14.67 -18.48 -2.32
N ALA A 242 15.27 -17.57 -1.56
CA ALA A 242 16.44 -17.86 -0.73
C ALA A 242 16.10 -18.88 0.37
N LEU A 243 14.93 -18.75 1.00
CA LEU A 243 14.45 -19.68 2.02
C LEU A 243 14.16 -21.07 1.44
N VAL A 244 13.53 -21.17 0.27
CA VAL A 244 13.33 -22.44 -0.43
C VAL A 244 14.67 -23.08 -0.80
N LYS A 245 15.62 -22.28 -1.31
CA LYS A 245 16.97 -22.76 -1.61
C LYS A 245 17.66 -23.30 -0.35
N ALA A 246 17.56 -22.59 0.78
CA ALA A 246 18.13 -23.04 2.04
C ALA A 246 17.49 -24.35 2.53
N LYS A 247 16.17 -24.50 2.39
CA LYS A 247 15.46 -25.77 2.68
C LYS A 247 15.95 -26.90 1.80
N VAL A 248 16.07 -26.68 0.49
CA VAL A 248 16.57 -27.70 -0.46
C VAL A 248 18.03 -28.05 -0.18
N ALA A 249 18.87 -27.07 0.16
CA ALA A 249 20.26 -27.32 0.53
C ALA A 249 20.40 -28.10 1.84
N ALA A 250 19.46 -27.91 2.78
CA ALA A 250 19.38 -28.70 4.01
C ALA A 250 18.87 -30.13 3.77
N LEU A 251 18.20 -30.40 2.64
CA LEU A 251 17.88 -31.76 2.21
C LEU A 251 19.16 -32.41 1.67
N PHE A 252 19.94 -33.01 2.58
CA PHE A 252 21.05 -33.88 2.21
C PHE A 252 20.50 -35.11 1.48
N THR A 253 20.65 -35.12 0.15
CA THR A 253 20.35 -36.30 -0.67
C THR A 253 21.65 -36.89 -1.17
N GLY A 254 22.00 -38.07 -0.65
CA GLY A 254 23.09 -38.89 -1.18
C GLY A 254 22.59 -39.78 -2.31
N PHE A 255 23.27 -39.77 -3.44
CA PHE A 255 23.04 -40.75 -4.51
C PHE A 255 24.08 -41.86 -4.39
N ILE A 256 23.62 -43.11 -4.30
CA ILE A 256 24.49 -44.29 -4.36
C ILE A 256 24.62 -44.69 -5.83
N THR A 257 25.83 -44.62 -6.38
CA THR A 257 26.13 -45.12 -7.72
C THR A 257 26.78 -46.50 -7.62
N ASP A 258 26.15 -47.50 -8.26
CA ASP A 258 26.66 -48.87 -8.40
C ASP A 258 26.95 -49.15 -9.89
N PRO A 259 28.21 -49.02 -10.33
CA PRO A 259 28.58 -49.26 -11.74
C PRO A 259 28.56 -50.75 -12.13
N ASP A 260 28.68 -51.66 -11.16
CA ASP A 260 28.77 -53.11 -11.41
C ASP A 260 27.42 -53.83 -11.24
N GLY A 261 26.41 -53.15 -10.69
CA GLY A 261 25.04 -53.65 -10.54
C GLY A 261 24.90 -54.83 -9.57
N THR A 262 25.89 -55.01 -8.68
CA THR A 262 25.99 -56.15 -7.76
C THR A 262 25.48 -55.84 -6.35
N ALA A 263 25.05 -54.60 -6.08
CA ALA A 263 24.51 -54.18 -4.79
C ALA A 263 23.15 -54.84 -4.52
N GLY A 264 23.19 -56.04 -3.95
CA GLY A 264 22.04 -56.71 -3.37
C GLY A 264 21.53 -55.95 -2.14
N GLY A 265 20.27 -55.50 -2.21
CA GLY A 265 19.41 -55.34 -1.04
C GLY A 265 19.78 -54.23 -0.07
N LEU A 266 19.72 -52.97 -0.50
CA LEU A 266 19.47 -51.88 0.45
C LEU A 266 18.00 -52.02 0.94
N SER A 267 17.79 -52.15 2.25
CA SER A 267 16.44 -52.19 2.83
C SER A 267 15.80 -50.80 2.79
N GLY A 268 14.92 -50.59 1.82
CA GLY A 268 14.08 -49.40 1.67
C GLY A 268 12.82 -49.75 0.89
N THR A 269 11.74 -49.01 1.08
CA THR A 269 10.51 -49.18 0.28
C THR A 269 10.78 -48.79 -1.17
N ASN A 270 10.86 -49.80 -2.05
CA ASN A 270 11.12 -49.60 -3.46
C ASN A 270 9.80 -49.25 -4.17
N THR A 271 9.65 -47.98 -4.55
CA THR A 271 8.51 -47.52 -5.36
C THR A 271 9.07 -46.99 -6.67
N GLY A 272 8.93 -47.76 -7.75
CA GLY A 272 9.29 -47.31 -9.10
C GLY A 272 10.78 -47.30 -9.45
N GLY A 273 11.62 -48.12 -8.80
CA GLY A 273 13.05 -48.24 -9.15
C GLY A 273 13.97 -47.19 -8.50
N ALA A 274 13.42 -46.30 -7.67
CA ALA A 274 14.18 -45.43 -6.78
C ALA A 274 14.19 -46.03 -5.37
N LEU A 275 15.38 -46.37 -4.87
CA LEU A 275 15.55 -46.93 -3.55
C LEU A 275 15.68 -45.77 -2.54
N THR A 276 14.62 -45.55 -1.76
CA THR A 276 14.58 -44.48 -0.77
C THR A 276 15.15 -45.01 0.54
N VAL A 277 16.42 -44.69 0.83
CA VAL A 277 17.05 -44.96 2.13
C VAL A 277 16.93 -43.70 2.96
N GLY A 278 16.26 -43.78 4.12
CA GLY A 278 16.18 -42.65 5.05
C GLY A 278 17.56 -42.33 5.60
N MET A 279 18.04 -41.11 5.40
CA MET A 279 19.28 -40.64 6.01
C MET A 279 18.95 -39.97 7.35
N GLU A 280 19.35 -40.62 8.45
CA GLU A 280 19.34 -39.99 9.77
C GLU A 280 20.71 -39.34 10.07
N PRO A 281 20.75 -38.12 10.64
CA PRO A 281 22.01 -37.45 10.97
C PRO A 281 22.92 -38.32 11.86
N GLY A 282 24.15 -38.58 11.41
CA GLY A 282 25.16 -39.35 12.16
C GLY A 282 25.15 -40.88 11.91
N SER A 283 24.32 -41.37 11.00
CA SER A 283 24.34 -42.77 10.56
C SER A 283 25.49 -43.07 9.58
N LEU A 284 26.30 -44.09 9.87
CA LEU A 284 27.30 -44.64 8.93
C LEU A 284 26.70 -45.88 8.27
N ILE A 285 26.40 -45.79 6.96
CA ILE A 285 25.88 -46.92 6.18
C ILE A 285 27.06 -47.62 5.49
N PRO A 286 27.33 -48.90 5.78
CA PRO A 286 28.37 -49.66 5.08
C PRO A 286 27.99 -49.85 3.60
N LEU A 287 28.91 -49.52 2.71
CA LEU A 287 28.75 -49.60 1.26
C LEU A 287 29.40 -50.88 0.70
N PRO A 288 28.75 -51.60 -0.24
CA PRO A 288 29.38 -52.70 -0.95
C PRO A 288 30.61 -52.27 -1.76
N PRO A 289 31.59 -53.16 -1.98
CA PRO A 289 32.78 -52.86 -2.80
C PRO A 289 32.38 -52.37 -4.20
N GLY A 290 32.91 -51.23 -4.64
CA GLY A 290 32.62 -50.63 -5.95
C GLY A 290 31.52 -49.56 -5.97
N THR A 291 30.76 -49.39 -4.88
CA THR A 291 29.75 -48.33 -4.76
C THR A 291 30.34 -47.02 -4.22
N ASP A 292 29.87 -45.89 -4.75
CA ASP A 292 30.29 -44.54 -4.35
C ASP A 292 29.07 -43.69 -3.97
N ILE A 293 29.23 -42.79 -2.99
CA ILE A 293 28.19 -41.82 -2.60
C ILE A 293 28.57 -40.46 -3.18
N ARG A 294 27.71 -39.93 -4.05
CA ARG A 294 27.80 -38.54 -4.49
C ARG A 294 26.73 -37.71 -3.80
N PHE A 295 27.17 -36.68 -3.10
CA PHE A 295 26.29 -35.69 -2.51
C PHE A 295 25.96 -34.60 -3.54
N SER A 296 24.70 -34.13 -3.53
CA SER A 296 24.38 -32.86 -4.18
C SER A 296 25.14 -31.74 -3.47
N ASN A 297 25.95 -30.98 -4.22
CA ASN A 297 26.61 -29.79 -3.70
C ASN A 297 25.91 -28.53 -4.26
N PRO A 298 24.83 -28.06 -3.62
CA PRO A 298 24.18 -26.82 -4.04
C PRO A 298 25.16 -25.65 -3.85
N THR A 299 25.48 -24.95 -4.93
CA THR A 299 26.39 -23.81 -4.89
C THR A 299 25.86 -22.70 -3.99
N GLU A 300 26.60 -22.37 -2.94
CA GLU A 300 26.32 -21.21 -2.09
C GLU A 300 26.60 -19.93 -2.86
N HIS A 301 25.64 -19.01 -2.85
CA HIS A 301 25.85 -17.64 -3.30
C HIS A 301 25.58 -16.73 -2.09
N ASP A 302 26.67 -16.20 -1.53
CA ASP A 302 26.70 -15.41 -0.29
C ASP A 302 26.16 -13.96 -0.44
N ALA A 303 25.35 -13.72 -1.48
CA ALA A 303 24.89 -12.39 -1.86
C ALA A 303 23.56 -11.96 -1.21
N TYR A 304 22.96 -12.82 -0.37
CA TYR A 304 21.65 -12.55 0.25
C TYR A 304 21.67 -11.31 1.17
N ALA A 305 22.56 -11.30 2.16
CA ALA A 305 22.68 -10.20 3.12
C ALA A 305 22.98 -8.83 2.48
N PRO A 306 23.94 -8.69 1.54
CA PRO A 306 24.17 -7.42 0.87
C PRO A 306 23.00 -6.99 -0.03
N PHE A 307 22.28 -7.93 -0.65
CA PHE A 307 21.10 -7.61 -1.46
C PHE A 307 19.98 -7.01 -0.60
N VAL A 308 19.60 -7.68 0.50
CA VAL A 308 18.56 -7.19 1.43
C VAL A 308 18.94 -5.81 2.00
N LYS A 309 20.19 -5.66 2.43
CA LYS A 309 20.69 -4.39 3.00
C LYS A 309 20.65 -3.22 2.01
N ASN A 310 20.90 -3.46 0.72
CA ASN A 310 20.85 -2.40 -0.30
C ASN A 310 19.41 -1.98 -0.64
N HIS A 311 18.43 -2.87 -0.50
CA HIS A 311 17.03 -2.57 -0.81
C HIS A 311 16.26 -1.93 0.35
N LEU A 312 16.71 -2.14 1.60
CA LEU A 312 16.10 -1.57 2.81
C LEU A 312 16.76 -0.27 3.30
N ARG A 313 17.83 0.20 2.64
CA ARG A 313 18.54 1.44 2.99
C ARG A 313 17.90 2.70 2.44
#